data_AF-A0A6P1VCR2-F1
#
_entry.id   AF-A0A6P1VCR2-F1
#
_cell.length_a   1.000
_cell.length_b   1.000
_cell.length_c   1.000
_cell.angle_alpha   90.00
_cell.angle_beta   90.00
_cell.angle_gamma   90.00
#
_symmetry.space_group_name_H-M   'P 1'
#
loop_
_entity.id
_entity.type
_entity.pdbx_description
1 polymer ?
#
loop_
_entity_poly.entity_id
_entity_poly.type
_entity_poly.pdbx_seq_one_letter_code
_entity_poly.pdbx_strand_id
1 'polypeptide(L)'
;MRTIVTKSGSKMAFVGIEDKFGEGEVIVFPNLYEQVGAKLVQDAVIRVTGKNSARDRDGNLGSESKMIADEIELISDDDLRQYQSTGRKMEAPRMSNKVKQERRTAFRTQTTQRAGTARVSTAKETNMKSTPADATNTPRVQQPRTPCPRQKSYFFISKTRVTMIN
;
A
#
# COMPACT_ATOMS: atom_id res chain seq x y z
N MET A 1 -6.51 -20.70 -16.51
CA MET A 1 -5.18 -20.77 -15.86
C MET A 1 -4.08 -20.93 -16.89
N ARG A 2 -2.89 -20.35 -16.68
CA ARG A 2 -1.74 -20.51 -17.58
C ARG A 2 -0.53 -21.06 -16.82
N THR A 3 -0.13 -22.29 -17.12
CA THR A 3 1.07 -22.92 -16.55
C THR A 3 2.28 -22.65 -17.45
N ILE A 4 3.41 -22.28 -16.84
CA ILE A 4 4.68 -22.03 -17.50
C ILE A 4 5.79 -22.75 -16.74
N VAL A 5 6.86 -23.11 -17.43
CA VAL A 5 8.07 -23.65 -16.81
C VAL A 5 9.05 -22.51 -16.54
N THR A 6 9.56 -22.42 -15.32
CA THR A 6 10.58 -21.42 -14.95
C THR A 6 11.90 -21.72 -15.66
N LYS A 7 12.84 -20.76 -15.60
CA LYS A 7 14.22 -20.99 -16.09
C LYS A 7 14.92 -22.16 -15.40
N SER A 8 14.51 -22.51 -14.18
CA SER A 8 15.01 -23.66 -13.42
C SER A 8 14.34 -24.99 -13.79
N GLY A 9 13.39 -25.00 -14.74
CA GLY A 9 12.68 -26.22 -15.17
C GLY A 9 11.46 -26.58 -14.31
N SER A 10 11.14 -25.80 -13.28
CA SER A 10 10.03 -26.08 -12.37
C SER A 10 8.71 -25.49 -12.89
N LYS A 11 7.58 -26.15 -12.66
CA LYS A 11 6.26 -25.67 -13.13
C LYS A 11 5.75 -24.55 -12.22
N MET A 12 5.28 -23.47 -12.82
CA MET A 12 4.69 -22.30 -12.16
C MET A 12 3.37 -21.96 -12.86
N ALA A 13 2.41 -21.34 -12.17
CA ALA A 13 1.15 -20.95 -12.79
C ALA A 13 0.82 -19.47 -12.59
N PHE A 14 0.24 -18.86 -13.62
CA PHE A 14 -0.51 -17.62 -13.55
C PHE A 14 -1.99 -17.98 -13.51
N VAL A 15 -2.63 -17.66 -12.37
CA VAL A 15 -4.04 -17.92 -12.13
C VAL A 15 -4.75 -16.56 -12.17
N GLY A 16 -5.60 -16.37 -13.18
CA GLY A 16 -6.54 -15.26 -13.18
C GLY A 16 -7.60 -15.55 -12.12
N ILE A 17 -7.76 -14.62 -11.19
CA ILE A 17 -8.85 -14.63 -10.22
C ILE A 17 -9.83 -13.53 -10.62
N GLU A 18 -11.11 -13.82 -10.50
CA GLU A 18 -12.17 -12.85 -10.70
C GLU A 18 -12.89 -12.66 -9.37
N ASP A 19 -13.07 -11.40 -8.98
CA ASP A 19 -13.98 -11.01 -7.92
C ASP A 19 -14.96 -9.98 -8.47
N LYS A 20 -16.03 -9.72 -7.71
CA LYS A 20 -17.12 -8.81 -8.08
C LYS A 20 -16.65 -7.39 -8.40
N PHE A 21 -15.47 -6.97 -7.96
CA PHE A 21 -14.94 -5.63 -8.21
C PHE A 21 -13.83 -5.59 -9.27
N GLY A 22 -13.45 -6.73 -9.85
CA GLY A 22 -12.48 -6.75 -10.93
C GLY A 22 -11.72 -8.06 -11.07
N GLU A 23 -10.90 -8.10 -12.10
CA GLU A 23 -10.00 -9.19 -12.41
C GLU A 23 -8.63 -8.95 -11.77
N GLY A 24 -8.01 -10.00 -11.25
CA GLY A 24 -6.68 -9.97 -10.67
C GLY A 24 -5.84 -11.15 -11.14
N GLU A 25 -4.53 -10.99 -11.13
CA GLU A 25 -3.60 -12.07 -11.45
C GLU A 25 -2.87 -12.54 -10.20
N VAL A 26 -2.91 -13.86 -9.98
CA VAL A 26 -2.15 -14.55 -8.92
C VAL A 26 -1.02 -15.35 -9.55
N ILE A 27 0.19 -15.16 -9.03
CA ILE A 27 1.39 -15.91 -9.38
C ILE A 27 1.59 -17.01 -8.33
N VAL A 28 1.59 -18.26 -8.78
CA VAL A 28 1.78 -19.45 -7.95
C VAL A 28 3.16 -20.01 -8.21
N PHE A 29 4.06 -19.86 -7.24
CA PHE A 29 5.43 -20.40 -7.35
C PHE A 29 5.46 -21.93 -7.38
N PRO A 30 6.53 -22.52 -7.92
CA PRO A 30 6.62 -23.98 -8.08
C PRO A 30 6.40 -24.79 -6.82
N ASN A 31 6.95 -24.35 -5.69
CA ASN A 31 6.79 -25.03 -4.41
C ASN A 31 5.30 -25.18 -4.01
N LEU A 32 4.52 -24.11 -4.20
CA LEU A 32 3.09 -24.14 -3.92
C LEU A 32 2.33 -24.92 -5.00
N TYR A 33 2.72 -24.75 -6.26
CA TYR A 33 2.05 -25.40 -7.40
C TYR A 33 2.12 -26.93 -7.33
N GLU A 34 3.21 -27.52 -6.84
CA GLU A 34 3.30 -28.99 -6.69
C GLU A 34 2.30 -29.54 -5.67
N GLN A 35 1.97 -28.75 -4.63
CA GLN A 35 1.06 -29.15 -3.56
C GLN A 35 -0.42 -28.98 -3.95
N VAL A 36 -0.74 -27.84 -4.58
CA VAL A 36 -2.14 -27.44 -4.84
C VAL A 36 -2.53 -27.49 -6.32
N GLY A 37 -1.57 -27.68 -7.22
CA GLY A 37 -1.78 -27.58 -8.67
C GLY A 37 -2.79 -28.58 -9.23
N ALA A 38 -2.92 -29.77 -8.62
CA ALA A 38 -3.93 -30.75 -9.01
C ALA A 38 -5.36 -30.34 -8.63
N LYS A 39 -5.50 -29.46 -7.64
CA LYS A 39 -6.80 -29.02 -7.12
C LYS A 39 -7.25 -27.68 -7.70
N LEU A 40 -6.34 -26.95 -8.37
CA LEU A 40 -6.65 -25.72 -9.07
C LEU A 40 -7.36 -26.03 -10.39
N VAL A 41 -8.68 -26.19 -10.31
CA VAL A 41 -9.58 -26.34 -11.46
C VAL A 41 -10.21 -24.98 -11.78
N GLN A 42 -10.67 -24.82 -13.01
CA GLN A 42 -11.48 -23.65 -13.38
C GLN A 42 -12.75 -23.58 -12.52
N ASP A 43 -13.20 -22.35 -12.24
CA ASP A 43 -14.39 -22.02 -11.42
C ASP A 43 -14.34 -22.50 -9.96
N ALA A 44 -13.17 -22.96 -9.49
CA ALA A 44 -12.98 -23.30 -8.09
C ALA A 44 -12.86 -22.05 -7.21
N VAL A 45 -13.57 -22.05 -6.08
CA VAL A 45 -13.44 -20.98 -5.09
C VAL A 45 -12.24 -21.25 -4.20
N ILE A 46 -11.30 -20.30 -4.22
CA ILE A 46 -10.05 -20.42 -3.48
C ILE A 46 -9.83 -19.21 -2.57
N ARG A 47 -9.26 -19.47 -1.40
CA ARG A 47 -8.68 -18.47 -0.53
C ARG A 47 -7.19 -18.38 -0.82
N VAL A 48 -6.74 -17.20 -1.22
CA VAL A 48 -5.32 -16.93 -1.47
C VAL A 48 -4.80 -15.94 -0.44
N THR A 49 -3.72 -16.32 0.23
CA THR A 49 -2.96 -15.40 1.09
C THR A 49 -1.61 -15.13 0.45
N GLY A 50 -1.19 -13.88 0.43
CA GLY A 50 0.05 -13.53 -0.24
C GLY A 50 0.44 -12.08 -0.18
N LYS A 51 1.42 -11.73 -1.03
CA LYS A 51 1.97 -10.37 -1.17
C LYS A 51 1.53 -9.77 -2.49
N ASN A 52 0.97 -8.57 -2.44
CA ASN A 52 0.65 -7.83 -3.66
C ASN A 52 1.88 -7.03 -4.13
N SER A 53 2.23 -7.14 -5.41
CA SER A 53 3.35 -6.44 -6.04
C SER A 53 2.90 -5.78 -7.34
N ALA A 54 3.02 -4.45 -7.41
CA ALA A 54 2.81 -3.67 -8.64
C ALA A 54 4.10 -3.50 -9.46
N ARG A 55 5.14 -4.31 -9.18
CA ARG A 55 6.41 -4.24 -9.91
C ARG A 55 6.43 -5.21 -11.07
N ASP A 56 6.80 -4.71 -12.23
CA ASP A 56 7.07 -5.52 -13.41
C ASP A 56 8.50 -6.10 -13.37
N ARG A 57 8.84 -6.96 -14.35
CA ARG A 57 10.15 -7.58 -14.55
C ARG A 57 11.30 -6.56 -14.56
N ASP A 58 11.06 -5.36 -15.07
CA ASP A 58 12.06 -4.29 -15.18
C ASP A 58 12.18 -3.43 -13.90
N GLY A 59 11.43 -3.78 -12.85
CA GLY A 59 11.45 -3.06 -11.57
C GLY A 59 10.68 -1.73 -11.58
N ASN A 60 10.06 -1.38 -12.72
CA ASN A 60 9.17 -0.25 -12.83
C ASN A 60 7.85 -0.51 -12.11
N LEU A 61 7.25 0.55 -11.56
CA LEU A 61 5.90 0.49 -11.01
C LEU A 61 4.93 0.44 -12.17
N GLY A 62 4.32 -0.71 -12.40
CA GLY A 62 3.29 -0.91 -13.41
C GLY A 62 1.91 -0.45 -12.93
N SER A 63 0.99 -0.30 -13.87
CA SER A 63 -0.44 -0.09 -13.60
C SER A 63 -1.12 -1.36 -13.05
N GLU A 64 -0.56 -2.53 -13.34
CA GLU A 64 -1.11 -3.81 -12.93
C GLU A 64 -0.44 -4.35 -11.66
N SER A 65 -1.27 -4.76 -10.69
CA SER A 65 -0.82 -5.44 -9.48
C SER A 65 -0.90 -6.95 -9.65
N LYS A 66 0.21 -7.64 -9.41
CA LYS A 66 0.30 -9.10 -9.42
C LYS A 66 0.41 -9.59 -7.98
N MET A 67 -0.46 -10.53 -7.62
CA MET A 67 -0.48 -11.13 -6.29
C MET A 67 0.38 -12.37 -6.26
N ILE A 68 1.40 -12.37 -5.42
CA ILE A 68 2.26 -13.54 -5.19
C ILE A 68 1.61 -14.35 -4.08
N ALA A 69 1.16 -15.57 -4.38
CA ALA A 69 0.57 -16.46 -3.39
C ALA A 69 1.65 -17.07 -2.49
N ASP A 70 1.46 -16.91 -1.19
CA ASP A 70 2.21 -17.63 -0.16
C ASP A 70 1.48 -18.93 0.21
N GLU A 71 0.14 -18.91 0.26
CA GLU A 71 -0.71 -20.07 0.61
C GLU A 71 -2.04 -20.03 -0.17
N ILE A 72 -2.53 -21.21 -0.58
CA ILE A 72 -3.81 -21.38 -1.26
C ILE A 72 -4.60 -22.51 -0.61
N GLU A 73 -5.85 -22.22 -0.29
CA GLU A 73 -6.79 -23.18 0.27
C GLU A 73 -8.08 -23.19 -0.56
N LEU A 74 -8.63 -24.37 -0.79
CA LEU A 74 -9.92 -24.50 -1.47
C LEU A 74 -11.04 -24.36 -0.46
N ILE A 75 -12.02 -23.54 -0.82
CA ILE A 75 -13.21 -23.34 -0.02
C ILE A 75 -14.32 -24.19 -0.62
N SER A 76 -14.96 -25.03 0.19
CA SER A 76 -16.12 -25.79 -0.27
C SER A 76 -17.38 -24.93 -0.29
N ASP A 77 -18.39 -25.34 -1.05
CA ASP A 77 -19.68 -24.64 -1.09
C ASP A 77 -20.36 -24.56 0.28
N ASP A 78 -20.06 -25.51 1.18
CA ASP A 78 -20.61 -25.51 2.54
C ASP A 78 -19.96 -24.40 3.39
N ASP A 79 -18.64 -24.27 3.32
CA ASP A 79 -17.88 -23.21 3.99
C ASP A 79 -18.32 -21.82 3.49
N LEU A 80 -18.62 -21.70 2.19
CA LEU A 80 -19.16 -20.49 1.58
C LEU A 80 -20.53 -20.10 2.15
N ARG A 81 -21.42 -21.08 2.39
CA ARG A 81 -22.73 -20.84 3.01
C ARG A 81 -22.62 -20.43 4.47
N GLN A 82 -21.66 -21.02 5.18
CA GLN A 82 -21.43 -20.76 6.60
C GLN A 82 -20.58 -19.51 6.86
N TYR A 83 -19.97 -18.92 5.84
CA TYR A 83 -19.09 -17.77 5.99
C TYR A 83 -19.81 -16.56 6.60
N GLN A 84 -19.45 -16.25 7.86
CA GLN A 84 -19.83 -15.01 8.54
C GLN A 84 -18.70 -14.00 8.38
N SER A 85 -18.99 -12.88 7.72
CA SER A 85 -18.03 -11.78 7.59
C SER A 85 -17.56 -11.36 8.97
N THR A 86 -16.28 -11.60 9.28
CA THR A 86 -15.67 -11.24 10.56
C THR A 86 -15.42 -9.72 10.55
N GLY A 87 -16.50 -8.95 10.64
CA GLY A 87 -16.58 -7.52 10.35
C GLY A 87 -16.01 -6.61 11.42
N ARG A 88 -14.79 -6.87 11.92
CA ARG A 88 -14.06 -5.82 12.63
C ARG A 88 -13.58 -4.80 11.61
N LYS A 89 -14.34 -3.71 11.47
CA LYS A 89 -13.88 -2.52 10.75
C LYS A 89 -12.55 -2.10 11.37
N MET A 90 -11.52 -1.95 10.54
CA MET A 90 -10.20 -1.51 11.00
C MET A 90 -10.34 -0.11 11.58
N GLU A 91 -10.09 0.03 12.88
CA GLU A 91 -9.98 1.35 13.51
C GLU A 91 -8.85 2.12 12.84
N ALA A 92 -9.09 3.40 12.54
CA ALA A 92 -8.08 4.24 11.92
C ALA A 92 -6.78 4.22 12.75
N PRO A 93 -5.59 4.27 12.10
CA PRO A 93 -4.32 4.26 12.82
C PRO A 93 -4.31 5.39 13.87
N ARG A 94 -4.34 5.00 15.16
CA ARG A 94 -4.29 5.98 16.24
C ARG A 94 -2.87 6.51 16.38
N MET A 95 -2.68 7.80 16.07
CA MET A 95 -1.42 8.51 16.33
C MET A 95 -1.07 8.41 17.81
N SER A 96 0.17 8.01 18.12
CA SER A 96 0.63 7.86 19.51
C SER A 96 0.64 9.20 20.25
N ASN A 97 0.40 9.18 21.56
CA ASN A 97 0.33 10.40 22.39
C ASN A 97 1.64 11.19 22.38
N LYS A 98 2.79 10.52 22.21
CA LYS A 98 4.11 11.16 22.08
C LYS A 98 4.18 12.08 20.85
N VAL A 99 3.70 11.60 19.69
CA VAL A 99 3.71 12.38 18.44
C VAL A 99 2.77 13.60 18.54
N LYS A 100 1.67 13.51 19.29
CA LYS A 100 0.80 14.66 19.55
C LYS A 100 1.47 15.71 20.45
N GLN A 101 2.22 15.28 21.47
CA GLN A 101 2.96 16.19 22.35
C GLN A 101 4.07 16.91 21.59
N GLU A 102 4.87 16.20 20.80
CA GLU A 102 5.94 16.78 19.97
C GLU A 102 5.40 17.78 18.93
N ARG A 103 4.27 17.46 18.28
CA ARG A 103 3.65 18.41 17.33
C ARG A 103 3.13 19.67 18.04
N ARG A 104 2.60 19.53 19.26
CA ARG A 104 2.11 20.66 20.07
C ARG A 104 3.25 21.53 20.60
N THR A 105 4.36 20.93 21.04
CA THR A 105 5.56 21.67 21.46
C THR A 105 6.19 22.38 20.27
N ALA A 106 6.33 21.72 19.12
CA ALA A 106 6.85 22.34 17.90
C ALA A 106 6.01 23.53 17.42
N PHE A 107 4.68 23.40 17.43
CA PHE A 107 3.78 24.51 17.07
C PHE A 107 3.86 25.69 18.04
N ARG A 108 3.97 25.41 19.35
CA ARG A 108 4.13 26.44 20.38
C ARG A 108 5.45 27.20 20.22
N THR A 109 6.55 26.49 19.95
CA THR A 109 7.86 27.12 19.73
C THR A 109 7.87 27.99 18.48
N GLN A 110 7.23 27.57 17.38
CA GLN A 110 7.11 28.38 16.16
C GLN A 110 6.23 29.63 16.37
N THR A 111 5.16 29.54 17.15
CA THR A 111 4.28 30.67 17.44
C THR A 111 4.98 31.75 18.28
N THR A 112 5.77 31.33 19.28
CA THR A 112 6.57 32.26 20.09
C THR A 112 7.68 32.94 19.28
N GLN A 113 8.28 32.24 18.32
CA GLN A 113 9.30 32.81 17.43
C GLN A 113 8.74 33.82 16.42
N ARG A 114 7.52 33.59 15.90
CA ARG A 114 6.82 34.54 15.00
C ARG A 114 6.30 35.78 15.73
N ALA A 115 5.89 35.66 16.99
CA ALA A 115 5.49 36.81 17.81
C ALA A 115 6.68 37.70 18.23
N GLY A 116 7.89 37.14 18.27
CA GLY A 116 9.13 37.89 18.56
C GLY A 116 9.67 38.71 17.38
N THR A 117 9.26 38.42 16.15
CA THR A 117 9.73 39.12 14.94
C THR A 117 8.86 40.31 14.52
N ALA A 118 7.69 40.51 15.15
CA ALA A 118 6.76 41.60 14.83
C ALA A 118 6.97 42.90 15.64
N ARG A 119 8.05 43.01 16.45
CA ARG A 119 8.31 44.20 17.30
C ARG A 119 9.54 45.03 16.92
N VAL A 120 10.22 44.73 15.81
CA VAL A 120 11.36 45.54 15.36
C VAL A 120 11.14 45.99 13.91
N SER A 121 10.32 47.02 13.72
CA SER A 121 10.36 47.84 12.51
C SER A 121 9.84 49.25 12.77
N THR A 122 10.69 50.07 13.39
CA THR A 122 10.69 51.53 13.18
C THR A 122 12.05 52.09 13.57
N ALA A 123 12.91 52.36 12.57
CA ALA A 123 13.44 53.69 12.26
C ALA A 123 14.83 53.67 11.59
N LYS A 124 14.84 54.29 10.39
CA LYS A 124 15.90 55.08 9.72
C LYS A 124 17.07 54.40 8.96
N GLU A 125 17.05 54.79 7.68
CA GLU A 125 17.89 54.60 6.50
C GLU A 125 19.24 55.34 6.52
N THR A 126 20.29 54.74 5.93
CA THR A 126 21.26 55.40 5.01
C THR A 126 22.19 54.39 4.29
N ASN A 127 22.03 54.32 2.96
CA ASN A 127 23.01 54.23 1.85
C ASN A 127 24.44 53.65 2.07
N MET A 128 24.82 52.64 1.26
CA MET A 128 26.00 52.63 0.34
C MET A 128 26.28 51.21 -0.24
N LYS A 129 25.98 51.06 -1.54
CA LYS A 129 26.74 50.41 -2.63
C LYS A 129 27.70 49.23 -2.36
N SER A 130 27.42 48.06 -2.97
CA SER A 130 28.31 47.35 -3.94
C SER A 130 27.76 45.96 -4.35
N THR A 131 27.73 45.70 -5.66
CA THR A 131 27.77 44.38 -6.34
C THR A 131 29.24 44.06 -6.69
N PRO A 132 29.70 42.84 -7.07
CA PRO A 132 28.99 41.68 -7.68
C PRO A 132 29.49 40.26 -7.22
N ALA A 133 29.08 39.20 -7.95
CA ALA A 133 29.62 37.81 -8.05
C ALA A 133 29.19 36.80 -6.94
N ASP A 134 28.42 35.75 -7.25
CA ASP A 134 28.76 34.45 -7.89
C ASP A 134 29.13 33.35 -6.85
N ALA A 135 28.90 32.09 -7.23
CA ALA A 135 29.20 30.82 -6.54
C ALA A 135 28.07 30.19 -5.67
N THR A 136 27.29 29.34 -6.33
CA THR A 136 27.15 27.89 -6.04
C THR A 136 27.42 27.42 -4.60
N ASN A 137 26.38 26.94 -3.90
CA ASN A 137 26.27 25.56 -3.40
C ASN A 137 25.01 25.38 -2.54
N THR A 138 24.05 24.62 -3.06
CA THR A 138 22.91 24.11 -2.29
C THR A 138 23.27 22.73 -1.75
N PRO A 139 23.42 22.50 -0.43
CA PRO A 139 23.45 21.16 0.11
C PRO A 139 22.02 20.63 0.19
N ARG A 140 21.74 19.63 -0.67
CA ARG A 140 20.55 18.78 -0.66
C ARG A 140 20.48 18.03 0.68
N VAL A 141 19.68 18.51 1.63
CA VAL A 141 19.37 17.76 2.84
C VAL A 141 18.50 16.56 2.45
N GLN A 142 19.10 15.38 2.54
CA GLN A 142 18.46 14.09 2.31
C GLN A 142 17.38 13.86 3.36
N GLN A 143 16.12 13.73 2.91
CA GLN A 143 15.03 13.29 3.78
C GLN A 143 15.31 11.85 4.26
N PRO A 144 15.19 11.55 5.56
CA PRO A 144 15.31 10.19 6.06
C PRO A 144 14.17 9.34 5.52
N ARG A 145 14.52 8.19 4.93
CA ARG A 145 13.57 7.20 4.40
C ARG A 145 12.80 6.59 5.56
N THR A 146 11.52 6.92 5.70
CA THR A 146 10.60 6.22 6.60
C THR A 146 10.39 4.79 6.08
N PRO A 147 10.40 3.75 6.94
CA PRO A 147 10.00 2.41 6.54
C PRO A 147 8.53 2.41 6.14
N CYS A 148 8.24 1.99 4.92
CA CYS A 148 6.88 1.85 4.40
C CYS A 148 6.13 0.80 5.23
N PRO A 149 4.95 1.10 5.82
CA PRO A 149 4.18 0.08 6.53
C PRO A 149 3.67 -0.96 5.52
N ARG A 150 3.86 -2.23 5.85
CA ARG A 150 3.35 -3.40 5.11
C ARG A 150 1.82 -3.27 4.95
N GLN A 151 1.38 -2.82 3.78
CA GLN A 151 -0.05 -2.78 3.45
C GLN A 151 -0.54 -4.20 3.17
N LYS A 152 -1.27 -4.78 4.12
CA LYS A 152 -2.16 -5.90 3.83
C LYS A 152 -3.42 -5.31 3.19
N SER A 153 -3.58 -5.53 1.89
CA SER A 153 -4.79 -5.15 1.16
C SER A 153 -5.87 -6.19 1.48
N TYR A 154 -6.94 -5.77 2.16
CA TYR A 154 -8.13 -6.59 2.38
C TYR A 154 -9.24 -6.05 1.49
N PHE A 155 -9.70 -6.88 0.56
CA PHE A 155 -10.85 -6.60 -0.30
C PHE A 155 -12.14 -6.92 0.49
N PHE A 156 -13.10 -6.01 0.48
CA PHE A 156 -14.32 -6.09 1.28
C PHE A 156 -15.52 -6.31 0.36
N ILE A 157 -16.13 -7.51 0.42
CA ILE A 157 -17.38 -7.79 -0.29
C ILE A 157 -18.54 -7.20 0.53
N SER A 158 -19.13 -6.10 0.06
CA SER A 158 -20.39 -5.56 0.59
C SER A 158 -21.59 -6.19 -0.15
N LYS A 159 -22.52 -6.75 0.62
CA LYS A 159 -23.74 -7.39 0.12
C LYS A 159 -24.81 -6.35 -0.24
N THR A 160 -25.27 -6.45 -1.48
CA THR A 160 -26.61 -6.29 -2.07
C THR A 160 -27.74 -5.70 -1.21
N ARG A 161 -28.38 -4.64 -1.73
CA ARG A 161 -29.76 -4.23 -1.40
C ARG A 161 -30.71 -5.02 -2.32
N VAL A 162 -31.56 -5.87 -1.76
CA VAL A 162 -32.71 -6.46 -2.46
C VAL A 162 -33.88 -5.48 -2.32
N THR A 163 -34.46 -5.06 -3.43
CA THR A 163 -35.74 -4.34 -3.45
C THR A 163 -36.70 -5.22 -4.23
N MET A 164 -37.69 -5.80 -3.53
CA MET A 164 -38.83 -6.46 -4.18
C MET A 164 -39.78 -5.38 -4.69
N ILE A 165 -40.12 -5.47 -5.96
CA ILE A 165 -41.22 -4.75 -6.60
C ILE A 165 -42.32 -5.80 -6.77
N ASN A 166 -43.48 -5.56 -6.17
CA ASN A 166 -44.73 -6.26 -6.50
C ASN A 166 -45.37 -5.59 -7.72
#